data_AF-A0A2E5Z4A1-F1
#
_entry.id   AF-A0A2E5Z4A1-F1
#
_cell.length_a   1.000
_cell.length_b   1.000
_cell.length_c   1.000
_cell.angle_alpha   90.00
_cell.angle_beta   90.00
_cell.angle_gamma   90.00
#
_symmetry.space_group_name_H-M   'P 1'
#
loop_
_entity.id
_entity.type
_entity.pdbx_description
1 polymer ?
#
loop_
_entity_poly.entity_id
_entity_poly.type
_entity_poly.pdbx_seq_one_letter_code
_entity_poly.pdbx_strand_id
1 'polypeptide(L)'
;MVSIKNLNQYLCAPGDTIQKVLERLNSTEYVFQLVVDSEGRLLGTLTDGDIRRALLSGLSLDNKVELSMHKNFLSGNEGDHEKNRHCLVDDKRLRTFLPILDDYGVVVEVLVRGPDTGISHALIMAGGFGKRLGEKTKNLPKPLLNVGGQPILEHVLKSLEAASVKNIFISVHYHGAKIKDFINDRNWKSKITIIEENTPLDTAGAIGNLPNLGGAPVLVVNGDVISNVDLTALHDFHLRNELMATVAVAHHEVKIPFGVIRYGSDGIFSGIEEKPTVRNFVAAGIYYISSEIQSLVSREKSLDMPSLLNQSRELGMKIGIFPIHEYWTDVGHPRDLEEANDKLDNNLEQ
;
A
#
# COMPACT_ATOMS: atom_id res chain seq x y z
N MET A 1 8.68 -7.80 19.71
CA MET A 1 10.00 -7.16 19.62
C MET A 1 11.03 -8.25 19.41
N VAL A 2 11.93 -8.06 18.44
CA VAL A 2 12.99 -9.00 18.08
C VAL A 2 14.32 -8.28 18.26
N SER A 3 15.32 -8.93 18.83
CA SER A 3 16.69 -8.41 18.86
C SER A 3 17.50 -9.11 17.77
N ILE A 4 18.07 -8.33 16.85
CA ILE A 4 18.97 -8.81 15.80
C ILE A 4 20.40 -8.51 16.22
N LYS A 5 21.22 -9.55 16.34
CA LYS A 5 22.66 -9.44 16.62
C LYS A 5 23.55 -9.78 15.42
N ASN A 6 23.03 -10.55 14.46
CA ASN A 6 23.73 -10.78 13.20
C ASN A 6 23.38 -9.66 12.21
N LEU A 7 24.23 -8.64 12.16
CA LEU A 7 23.93 -7.40 11.45
C LEU A 7 24.44 -7.37 10.01
N ASN A 8 25.24 -8.34 9.56
CA ASN A 8 25.96 -8.27 8.27
C ASN A 8 25.07 -7.95 7.05
N GLN A 9 23.83 -8.43 7.05
CA GLN A 9 22.86 -8.19 5.97
C GLN A 9 22.11 -6.85 6.08
N TYR A 10 22.23 -6.15 7.22
CA TYR A 10 21.59 -4.88 7.53
C TYR A 10 22.57 -3.70 7.57
N LEU A 11 23.85 -3.91 7.28
CA LEU A 11 24.87 -2.86 7.26
C LEU A 11 25.28 -2.53 5.82
N CYS A 12 25.34 -1.25 5.47
CA CYS A 12 25.90 -0.77 4.21
C CYS A 12 26.90 0.36 4.44
N ALA A 13 27.79 0.58 3.46
CA ALA A 13 28.77 1.65 3.50
C ALA A 13 28.18 2.93 2.88
N PRO A 14 28.58 4.14 3.32
CA PRO A 14 28.09 5.41 2.76
C PRO A 14 28.34 5.54 1.25
N GLY A 15 29.39 4.87 0.75
CA GLY A 15 29.75 4.84 -0.66
C GLY A 15 29.02 3.79 -1.51
N ASP A 16 28.20 2.92 -0.91
CA ASP A 16 27.38 1.97 -1.67
C ASP A 16 26.36 2.73 -2.53
N THR A 17 26.00 2.15 -3.68
CA THR A 17 24.97 2.71 -4.56
C THR A 17 23.58 2.45 -4.02
N ILE A 18 22.62 3.31 -4.35
CA ILE A 18 21.21 3.12 -4.03
C ILE A 18 20.71 1.78 -4.58
N GLN A 19 21.11 1.39 -5.80
CA GLN A 19 20.74 0.10 -6.40
C GLN A 19 21.14 -1.08 -5.51
N LYS A 20 22.41 -1.14 -5.10
CA LYS A 20 22.94 -2.24 -4.28
C LYS A 20 22.22 -2.35 -2.95
N VAL A 21 21.85 -1.20 -2.38
CA VAL A 21 21.11 -1.18 -1.12
C VAL A 21 19.65 -1.57 -1.31
N LEU A 22 19.01 -1.17 -2.41
CA LEU A 22 17.65 -1.60 -2.76
C LEU A 22 17.57 -3.13 -2.91
N GLU A 23 18.55 -3.75 -3.57
CA GLU A 23 18.66 -5.20 -3.69
C GLU A 23 18.74 -5.89 -2.32
N ARG A 24 19.50 -5.31 -1.38
CA ARG A 24 19.58 -5.80 0.00
C ARG A 24 18.27 -5.69 0.73
N LEU A 25 17.62 -4.52 0.68
CA LEU A 25 16.32 -4.29 1.31
C LEU A 25 15.28 -5.33 0.86
N ASN A 26 15.28 -5.71 -0.41
CA ASN A 26 14.38 -6.74 -0.97
C ASN A 26 14.74 -8.17 -0.54
N SER A 27 15.99 -8.42 -0.15
CA SER A 27 16.49 -9.75 0.25
C SER A 27 16.43 -10.02 1.76
N THR A 28 16.15 -8.99 2.57
CA THR A 28 16.15 -9.07 4.03
C THR A 28 14.74 -9.05 4.61
N GLU A 29 14.54 -9.75 5.73
CA GLU A 29 13.23 -9.81 6.43
C GLU A 29 12.74 -8.42 6.88
N TYR A 30 13.65 -7.56 7.35
CA TYR A 30 13.32 -6.21 7.79
C TYR A 30 13.84 -5.18 6.79
N VAL A 31 12.95 -4.33 6.28
CA VAL A 31 13.20 -3.40 5.17
C VAL A 31 13.91 -2.12 5.64
N PHE A 32 15.09 -2.28 6.25
CA PHE A 32 15.99 -1.19 6.63
C PHE A 32 17.47 -1.56 6.40
N GLN A 33 18.33 -0.55 6.32
CA GLN A 33 19.78 -0.65 6.37
C GLN A 33 20.36 0.42 7.31
N LEU A 34 21.50 0.11 7.91
CA LEU A 34 22.29 1.00 8.73
C LEU A 34 23.55 1.37 7.96
N VAL A 35 23.73 2.68 7.73
CA VAL A 35 24.91 3.20 7.04
C VAL A 35 26.00 3.36 8.09
N VAL A 36 27.09 2.62 7.95
CA VAL A 36 28.21 2.62 8.91
C VAL A 36 29.52 3.01 8.27
N ASP A 37 30.44 3.56 9.06
CA ASP A 37 31.82 3.79 8.64
C ASP A 37 32.66 2.49 8.64
N SER A 38 33.95 2.60 8.31
CA SER A 38 34.89 1.47 8.32
C SER A 38 35.14 0.86 9.69
N GLU A 39 34.84 1.58 10.77
CA GLU A 39 34.96 1.14 12.16
C GLU A 39 33.62 0.59 12.69
N GLY A 40 32.56 0.57 11.87
CA GLY A 40 31.24 0.09 12.24
C GLY A 40 30.39 1.11 12.99
N ARG A 41 30.81 2.38 13.06
CA ARG A 41 30.04 3.44 13.70
C ARG A 41 28.87 3.86 12.85
N LEU A 42 27.71 4.07 13.48
CA LEU A 42 26.49 4.46 12.78
C LEU A 42 26.55 5.90 12.27
N LEU A 43 26.43 6.07 10.95
CA LEU A 43 26.39 7.37 10.26
C LEU A 43 24.98 7.80 9.88
N GLY A 44 24.07 6.83 9.69
CA GLY A 44 22.71 7.08 9.24
C GLY A 44 21.89 5.81 9.16
N THR A 45 20.58 5.99 9.03
CA THR A 45 19.64 4.89 8.73
C THR A 45 19.06 5.06 7.33
N LEU A 46 18.70 3.97 6.68
CA LEU A 46 18.10 4.00 5.36
C LEU A 46 16.94 3.00 5.27
N THR A 47 15.84 3.43 4.66
CA THR A 47 14.66 2.59 4.38
C THR A 47 14.20 2.78 2.93
N ASP A 48 13.28 1.94 2.46
CA ASP A 48 12.65 2.14 1.13
C ASP A 48 12.07 3.56 0.97
N GLY A 49 11.47 4.11 2.04
CA GLY A 49 10.91 5.46 2.02
C GLY A 49 11.96 6.55 1.81
N ASP A 50 13.17 6.38 2.35
CA ASP A 50 14.29 7.31 2.15
C ASP A 50 14.80 7.25 0.72
N ILE A 51 14.97 6.04 0.18
CA ILE A 51 15.35 5.82 -1.21
C ILE A 51 14.30 6.40 -2.15
N ARG A 52 13.01 6.13 -1.89
CA ARG A 52 11.90 6.66 -2.68
C ARG A 52 11.89 8.18 -2.70
N ARG A 53 12.06 8.83 -1.55
CA ARG A 53 12.16 10.30 -1.47
C ARG A 53 13.36 10.85 -2.23
N ALA A 54 14.50 10.17 -2.17
CA ALA A 54 15.69 10.51 -2.92
C ALA A 54 15.47 10.41 -4.44
N LEU A 55 14.84 9.33 -4.92
CA LEU A 55 14.52 9.17 -6.33
C LEU A 55 13.53 10.25 -6.81
N LEU A 56 12.52 10.57 -5.99
CA LEU A 56 11.56 11.64 -6.28
C LEU A 56 12.19 13.04 -6.31
N SER A 57 13.31 13.26 -5.60
CA SER A 57 14.05 14.52 -5.63
C SER A 57 15.09 14.61 -6.76
N GLY A 58 15.18 13.58 -7.62
CA GLY A 58 16.01 13.58 -8.83
C GLY A 58 17.32 12.79 -8.72
N LEU A 59 17.54 12.04 -7.63
CA LEU A 59 18.66 11.08 -7.56
C LEU A 59 18.37 9.86 -8.46
N SER A 60 19.44 9.23 -8.97
CA SER A 60 19.40 7.97 -9.70
C SER A 60 19.86 6.80 -8.83
N LEU A 61 19.64 5.58 -9.31
CA LEU A 61 20.05 4.35 -8.64
C LEU A 61 21.59 4.21 -8.50
N ASP A 62 22.35 4.91 -9.33
CA ASP A 62 23.83 4.92 -9.29
C ASP A 62 24.39 5.88 -8.23
N ASN A 63 23.55 6.76 -7.67
CA ASN A 63 23.99 7.68 -6.62
C ASN A 63 24.32 6.93 -5.32
N LYS A 64 25.20 7.53 -4.53
CA LYS A 64 25.66 6.98 -3.25
C LYS A 64 24.60 7.14 -2.16
N VAL A 65 24.50 6.15 -1.27
CA VAL A 65 23.50 6.15 -0.18
C VAL A 65 23.70 7.25 0.86
N GLU A 66 24.90 7.80 1.00
CA GLU A 66 25.15 8.96 1.88
C GLU A 66 24.28 10.19 1.54
N LEU A 67 23.80 10.28 0.29
CA LEU A 67 22.91 11.34 -0.19
C LEU A 67 21.44 11.10 0.16
N SER A 68 21.07 9.86 0.43
CA SER A 68 19.70 9.45 0.76
C SER A 68 19.51 9.06 2.23
N MET A 69 20.58 8.88 3.00
CA MET A 69 20.47 8.41 4.39
C MET A 69 19.84 9.43 5.34
N HIS A 70 19.05 8.93 6.28
CA HIS A 70 18.51 9.71 7.36
C HIS A 70 19.55 9.86 8.48
N LYS A 71 20.13 11.06 8.60
CA LYS A 71 21.21 11.37 9.55
C LYS A 71 20.72 11.66 10.98
N ASN A 72 19.45 12.08 11.13
CA ASN A 72 18.86 12.40 12.43
C ASN A 72 18.19 11.17 13.06
N PHE A 73 18.89 10.04 13.07
CA PHE A 73 18.37 8.80 13.62
C PHE A 73 18.37 8.83 15.16
N LEU A 74 17.56 7.94 15.73
CA LEU A 74 17.53 7.67 17.16
C LEU A 74 18.23 6.33 17.41
N SER A 75 18.98 6.24 18.49
CA SER A 75 19.63 5.00 18.95
C SER A 75 19.36 4.75 20.42
N GLY A 76 19.54 3.48 20.83
CA GLY A 76 19.65 3.09 22.23
C GLY A 76 21.10 2.81 22.62
N ASN A 77 21.35 2.58 23.91
CA ASN A 77 22.69 2.28 24.44
C ASN A 77 22.79 0.81 24.84
N GLU A 78 23.95 0.19 24.64
CA GLU A 78 24.21 -1.17 25.10
C GLU A 78 23.97 -1.29 26.62
N GLY A 79 23.29 -2.35 27.05
CA GLY A 79 22.98 -2.61 28.46
C GLY A 79 21.75 -1.87 29.03
N ASP A 80 21.24 -0.83 28.37
CA ASP A 80 20.11 -0.01 28.83
C ASP A 80 18.73 -0.60 28.41
N HIS A 81 18.51 -1.90 28.61
CA HIS A 81 17.39 -2.67 28.03
C HIS A 81 16.00 -2.04 28.20
N GLU A 82 15.60 -1.65 29.41
CA GLU A 82 14.26 -1.09 29.66
C GLU A 82 14.07 0.28 28.98
N LYS A 83 15.10 1.14 29.00
CA LYS A 83 15.06 2.42 28.28
C LYS A 83 15.00 2.21 26.77
N ASN A 84 15.77 1.26 26.23
CA ASN A 84 15.76 0.94 24.81
C ASN A 84 14.39 0.41 24.36
N ARG A 85 13.76 -0.44 25.19
CA ARG A 85 12.39 -0.92 24.94
C ARG A 85 11.38 0.22 24.96
N HIS A 86 11.43 1.08 25.96
CA HIS A 86 10.55 2.24 26.03
C HIS A 86 10.80 3.18 24.84
N CYS A 87 12.05 3.39 24.46
CA CYS A 87 12.44 4.17 23.30
C CYS A 87 11.84 3.57 22.01
N LEU A 88 11.88 2.26 21.81
CA LEU A 88 11.27 1.65 20.63
C LEU A 88 9.73 1.68 20.65
N VAL A 89 9.10 1.53 21.83
CA VAL A 89 7.65 1.34 21.99
C VAL A 89 6.86 2.64 22.24
N ASP A 90 7.51 3.74 22.63
CA ASP A 90 6.84 5.00 22.97
C ASP A 90 5.87 5.48 21.84
N ASP A 91 4.59 5.52 22.21
CA ASP A 91 3.39 5.54 21.34
C ASP A 91 3.29 6.75 20.40
N LYS A 92 4.09 7.80 20.64
CA LYS A 92 3.99 9.05 19.86
C LYS A 92 4.69 8.99 18.50
N ARG A 93 5.55 8.01 18.26
CA ARG A 93 6.23 7.81 16.97
C ARG A 93 6.40 6.32 16.70
N LEU A 94 5.74 5.82 15.65
CA LEU A 94 5.79 4.41 15.24
C LEU A 94 7.17 4.05 14.70
N ARG A 95 8.10 3.71 15.60
CA ARG A 95 9.45 3.25 15.26
C ARG A 95 9.42 1.75 14.96
N THR A 96 9.87 1.38 13.76
CA THR A 96 9.97 -0.03 13.34
C THR A 96 11.24 -0.69 13.84
N PHE A 97 12.33 0.07 14.00
CA PHE A 97 13.59 -0.43 14.55
C PHE A 97 14.33 0.66 15.33
N LEU A 98 15.26 0.23 16.18
CA LEU A 98 16.13 1.04 17.01
C LEU A 98 17.54 0.42 17.02
N PRO A 99 18.53 1.04 16.37
CA PRO A 99 19.94 0.65 16.50
C PRO A 99 20.40 0.84 17.94
N ILE A 100 21.11 -0.13 18.47
CA ILE A 100 21.73 -0.07 19.80
C ILE A 100 23.23 0.05 19.61
N LEU A 101 23.81 1.05 20.25
CA LEU A 101 25.22 1.41 20.11
C LEU A 101 25.99 1.13 21.38
N ASP A 102 27.26 0.79 21.24
CA ASP A 102 28.23 0.84 22.34
C ASP A 102 28.67 2.29 22.64
N ASP A 103 29.55 2.45 23.64
CA ASP A 103 30.10 3.74 24.05
C ASP A 103 30.93 4.43 22.94
N TYR A 104 31.34 3.69 21.90
CA TYR A 104 32.10 4.20 20.75
C TYR A 104 31.23 4.50 19.52
N GLY A 105 29.91 4.32 19.63
CA GLY A 105 28.94 4.55 18.56
C GLY A 105 28.86 3.41 17.54
N VAL A 106 29.47 2.26 17.82
CA VAL A 106 29.43 1.06 16.97
C VAL A 106 28.10 0.34 17.18
N VAL A 107 27.48 -0.12 16.08
CA VAL A 107 26.22 -0.86 16.17
C VAL A 107 26.47 -2.28 16.69
N VAL A 108 25.91 -2.60 17.85
CA VAL A 108 26.07 -3.92 18.49
C VAL A 108 24.83 -4.80 18.34
N GLU A 109 23.64 -4.21 18.32
CA GLU A 109 22.39 -4.91 18.06
C GLU A 109 21.37 -3.95 17.45
N VAL A 110 20.30 -4.51 16.89
CA VAL A 110 19.12 -3.75 16.48
C VAL A 110 17.91 -4.33 17.19
N LEU A 111 17.21 -3.49 17.95
CA LEU A 111 15.87 -3.83 18.41
C LEU A 111 14.91 -3.51 17.29
N VAL A 112 14.31 -4.54 16.73
CA VAL A 112 13.18 -4.38 15.85
C VAL A 112 11.93 -4.47 16.68
N ARG A 113 11.01 -3.54 16.45
CA ARG A 113 9.62 -3.84 16.78
C ARG A 113 9.34 -5.11 15.99
N GLY A 114 8.86 -6.15 16.67
CA GLY A 114 8.42 -7.33 15.92
C GLY A 114 7.34 -6.87 14.94
N PRO A 115 6.91 -7.68 13.96
CA PRO A 115 5.74 -7.33 13.15
C PRO A 115 4.57 -7.04 14.10
N ASP A 116 4.37 -5.77 14.45
CA ASP A 116 3.45 -5.36 15.48
C ASP A 116 2.26 -4.84 14.70
N THR A 117 1.31 -5.75 14.59
CA THR A 117 0.04 -5.58 13.89
C THR A 117 0.19 -5.46 12.38
N GLY A 118 0.48 -6.59 11.73
CA GLY A 118 -0.05 -6.80 10.37
C GLY A 118 -1.49 -6.33 10.28
N ILE A 119 -1.92 -5.92 9.09
CA ILE A 119 -3.16 -5.17 8.87
C ILE A 119 -4.33 -5.77 9.66
N SER A 120 -4.83 -5.04 10.66
CA SER A 120 -5.81 -5.63 11.59
C SER A 120 -7.20 -5.79 10.96
N HIS A 121 -7.54 -4.86 10.07
CA HIS A 121 -8.85 -4.76 9.44
C HIS A 121 -8.70 -4.46 7.96
N ALA A 122 -9.49 -5.16 7.13
CA ALA A 122 -9.69 -4.81 5.74
C ALA A 122 -11.19 -4.73 5.41
N LEU A 123 -11.54 -3.89 4.45
CA LEU A 123 -12.87 -3.76 3.86
C LEU A 123 -12.76 -4.03 2.36
N ILE A 124 -13.50 -5.02 1.87
CA ILE A 124 -13.65 -5.30 0.44
C ILE A 124 -14.96 -4.68 -0.04
N MET A 125 -14.88 -3.81 -1.05
CA MET A 125 -16.03 -3.18 -1.69
C MET A 125 -16.58 -4.09 -2.80
N ALA A 126 -17.59 -4.89 -2.48
CA ALA A 126 -18.17 -5.90 -3.38
C ALA A 126 -19.65 -5.62 -3.74
N GLY A 127 -20.17 -4.42 -3.47
CA GLY A 127 -21.57 -4.05 -3.70
C GLY A 127 -21.94 -3.63 -5.13
N GLY A 128 -20.95 -3.45 -6.02
CA GLY A 128 -21.18 -2.91 -7.36
C GLY A 128 -21.97 -3.83 -8.30
N PHE A 129 -22.83 -3.25 -9.13
CA PHE A 129 -23.62 -3.97 -10.14
C PHE A 129 -22.80 -4.58 -11.29
N GLY A 130 -21.59 -4.08 -11.54
CA GLY A 130 -20.75 -4.54 -12.66
C GLY A 130 -21.40 -4.36 -14.04
N LYS A 131 -22.23 -3.32 -14.24
CA LYS A 131 -23.06 -3.15 -15.45
C LYS A 131 -22.27 -3.15 -16.76
N ARG A 132 -21.01 -2.70 -16.74
CA ARG A 132 -20.13 -2.64 -17.92
C ARG A 132 -19.72 -4.01 -18.46
N LEU A 133 -19.88 -5.07 -17.67
CA LEU A 133 -19.60 -6.46 -18.05
C LEU A 133 -20.80 -7.18 -18.69
N GLY A 134 -21.96 -6.50 -18.80
CA GLY A 134 -23.13 -7.01 -19.52
C GLY A 134 -23.64 -8.34 -18.99
N GLU A 135 -23.87 -9.32 -19.88
CA GLU A 135 -24.45 -10.62 -19.52
C GLU A 135 -23.62 -11.41 -18.51
N LYS A 136 -22.30 -11.18 -18.41
CA LYS A 136 -21.43 -11.89 -17.44
C LYS A 136 -21.83 -11.61 -15.99
N THR A 137 -22.35 -10.43 -15.69
CA THR A 137 -22.70 -10.01 -14.31
C THR A 137 -24.20 -10.09 -14.01
N LYS A 138 -25.03 -10.50 -14.96
CA LYS A 138 -26.50 -10.56 -14.82
C LYS A 138 -26.97 -11.50 -13.72
N ASN A 139 -26.31 -12.64 -13.57
CA ASN A 139 -26.66 -13.68 -12.60
C ASN A 139 -25.51 -13.97 -11.64
N LEU A 140 -24.39 -13.27 -11.72
CA LEU A 140 -23.20 -13.53 -10.91
C LEU A 140 -22.57 -12.18 -10.53
N PRO A 141 -22.33 -11.90 -9.24
CA PRO A 141 -21.70 -10.65 -8.86
C PRO A 141 -20.28 -10.61 -9.43
N LYS A 142 -19.84 -9.43 -9.85
CA LYS A 142 -18.53 -9.20 -10.47
C LYS A 142 -17.36 -9.85 -9.70
N PRO A 143 -17.27 -9.75 -8.36
CA PRO A 143 -16.20 -10.39 -7.59
C PRO A 143 -16.14 -11.93 -7.72
N LEU A 144 -17.22 -12.59 -8.17
CA LEU A 144 -17.26 -14.04 -8.38
C LEU A 144 -16.95 -14.47 -9.82
N LEU A 145 -16.64 -13.54 -10.73
CA LEU A 145 -16.14 -13.88 -12.06
C LEU A 145 -14.74 -14.50 -11.96
N ASN A 146 -14.47 -15.48 -12.81
CA ASN A 146 -13.19 -16.18 -12.81
C ASN A 146 -12.13 -15.45 -13.65
N VAL A 147 -10.93 -15.39 -13.10
CA VAL A 147 -9.70 -14.94 -13.77
C VAL A 147 -8.57 -15.90 -13.37
N GLY A 148 -7.86 -16.49 -14.33
CA GLY A 148 -6.84 -17.52 -14.07
C GLY A 148 -7.40 -18.75 -13.35
N GLY A 149 -8.63 -19.15 -13.68
CA GLY A 149 -9.31 -20.30 -13.06
C GLY A 149 -9.87 -20.08 -11.64
N GLN A 150 -9.72 -18.89 -11.04
CA GLN A 150 -10.21 -18.58 -9.70
C GLN A 150 -11.06 -17.30 -9.67
N PRO A 151 -12.05 -17.19 -8.76
CA PRO A 151 -12.83 -15.95 -8.62
C PRO A 151 -11.97 -14.75 -8.23
N ILE A 152 -12.27 -13.55 -8.75
CA ILE A 152 -11.58 -12.30 -8.38
C ILE A 152 -11.52 -12.11 -6.86
N LEU A 153 -12.63 -12.37 -6.17
CA LEU A 153 -12.72 -12.28 -4.72
C LEU A 153 -11.76 -13.25 -4.02
N GLU A 154 -11.51 -14.43 -4.61
CA GLU A 154 -10.54 -15.39 -4.07
C GLU A 154 -9.11 -14.86 -4.14
N HIS A 155 -8.74 -14.21 -5.25
CA HIS A 155 -7.44 -13.53 -5.39
C HIS A 155 -7.24 -12.44 -4.34
N VAL A 156 -8.25 -11.58 -4.15
CA VAL A 156 -8.22 -10.51 -3.14
C VAL A 156 -8.08 -11.08 -1.73
N LEU A 157 -8.87 -12.08 -1.37
CA LEU A 157 -8.83 -12.71 -0.04
C LEU A 157 -7.48 -13.39 0.23
N LYS A 158 -6.91 -14.10 -0.75
CA LYS A 158 -5.57 -14.70 -0.62
C LYS A 158 -4.48 -13.65 -0.42
N SER A 159 -4.55 -12.52 -1.13
CA SER A 159 -3.62 -11.40 -0.96
C SER A 159 -3.72 -10.81 0.46
N LEU A 160 -4.94 -10.61 0.97
CA LEU A 160 -5.17 -10.14 2.34
C LEU A 160 -4.66 -11.14 3.40
N GLU A 161 -4.87 -12.44 3.21
CA GLU A 161 -4.35 -13.47 4.11
C GLU A 161 -2.83 -13.58 4.08
N ALA A 162 -2.21 -13.41 2.91
CA ALA A 162 -0.75 -13.36 2.77
C ALA A 162 -0.16 -12.16 3.54
N ALA A 163 -0.87 -11.03 3.57
CA ALA A 163 -0.58 -9.87 4.40
C ALA A 163 -0.99 -10.03 5.87
N SER A 164 -1.39 -11.24 6.29
CA SER A 164 -1.80 -11.58 7.66
C SER A 164 -2.96 -10.75 8.20
N VAL A 165 -3.90 -10.36 7.31
CA VAL A 165 -5.09 -9.60 7.72
C VAL A 165 -5.96 -10.43 8.63
N LYS A 166 -6.35 -9.89 9.80
CA LYS A 166 -7.10 -10.66 10.81
C LYS A 166 -8.61 -10.62 10.62
N ASN A 167 -9.15 -9.42 10.39
CA ASN A 167 -10.59 -9.20 10.25
C ASN A 167 -10.87 -8.60 8.87
N ILE A 168 -11.69 -9.29 8.07
CA ILE A 168 -12.08 -8.84 6.74
C ILE A 168 -13.57 -8.57 6.76
N PHE A 169 -13.95 -7.35 6.40
CA PHE A 169 -15.32 -6.95 6.13
C PHE A 169 -15.55 -7.00 4.63
N ILE A 170 -16.67 -7.52 4.18
CA ILE A 170 -17.04 -7.51 2.76
C ILE A 170 -18.38 -6.82 2.64
N SER A 171 -18.39 -5.64 2.01
CA SER A 171 -19.63 -4.92 1.75
C SER A 171 -20.28 -5.44 0.49
N VAL A 172 -21.52 -5.92 0.60
CA VAL A 172 -22.27 -6.56 -0.49
C VAL A 172 -23.62 -5.89 -0.68
N HIS A 173 -24.07 -5.86 -1.92
CA HIS A 173 -25.42 -5.42 -2.28
C HIS A 173 -25.98 -6.40 -3.32
N TYR A 174 -25.69 -6.13 -4.60
CA TYR A 174 -26.17 -6.95 -5.72
C TYR A 174 -25.65 -8.39 -5.66
N HIS A 175 -26.56 -9.38 -5.66
CA HIS A 175 -26.25 -10.81 -5.50
C HIS A 175 -25.43 -11.16 -4.24
N GLY A 176 -25.56 -10.39 -3.15
CA GLY A 176 -24.79 -10.59 -1.92
C GLY A 176 -24.90 -12.00 -1.31
N ALA A 177 -26.06 -12.66 -1.46
CA ALA A 177 -26.24 -14.05 -1.03
C ALA A 177 -25.21 -15.01 -1.65
N LYS A 178 -24.86 -14.83 -2.94
CA LYS A 178 -23.87 -15.69 -3.61
C LYS A 178 -22.46 -15.50 -3.06
N ILE A 179 -22.12 -14.26 -2.67
CA ILE A 179 -20.85 -13.98 -2.01
C ILE A 179 -20.83 -14.65 -0.63
N LYS A 180 -21.93 -14.56 0.12
CA LYS A 180 -22.07 -15.22 1.43
C LYS A 180 -21.91 -16.73 1.32
N ASP A 181 -22.56 -17.36 0.34
CA ASP A 181 -22.42 -18.80 0.06
C ASP A 181 -20.95 -19.14 -0.28
N PHE A 182 -20.34 -18.38 -1.20
CA PHE A 182 -18.93 -18.55 -1.58
C PHE A 182 -17.97 -18.51 -0.39
N ILE A 183 -18.20 -17.59 0.57
CA ILE A 183 -17.39 -17.46 1.79
C ILE A 183 -17.63 -18.64 2.74
N ASN A 184 -18.88 -19.04 2.94
CA ASN A 184 -19.24 -20.14 3.86
C ASN A 184 -18.77 -21.51 3.37
N ASP A 185 -18.65 -21.71 2.07
CA ASP A 185 -18.19 -22.97 1.46
C ASP A 185 -16.67 -23.20 1.58
N ARG A 186 -15.92 -22.26 2.17
CA ARG A 186 -14.46 -22.27 2.26
C ARG A 186 -13.98 -22.02 3.70
N ASN A 187 -12.79 -22.50 4.00
CA ASN A 187 -12.11 -22.22 5.26
C ASN A 187 -11.07 -21.11 5.06
N TRP A 188 -11.31 -19.97 5.71
CA TRP A 188 -10.43 -18.82 5.69
C TRP A 188 -9.69 -18.71 7.03
N LYS A 189 -8.44 -18.25 6.98
CA LYS A 189 -7.63 -17.93 8.17
C LYS A 189 -8.13 -16.66 8.86
N SER A 190 -8.57 -15.70 8.06
CA SER A 190 -9.12 -14.43 8.54
C SER A 190 -10.58 -14.59 9.00
N LYS A 191 -10.98 -13.79 9.99
CA LYS A 191 -12.39 -13.66 10.36
C LYS A 191 -13.11 -12.78 9.32
N ILE A 192 -14.00 -13.38 8.53
CA ILE A 192 -14.75 -12.66 7.50
C ILE A 192 -16.15 -12.29 8.01
N THR A 193 -16.55 -11.03 7.84
CA THR A 193 -17.88 -10.50 8.19
C THR A 193 -18.51 -9.84 6.96
N ILE A 194 -19.72 -10.27 6.62
CA ILE A 194 -20.49 -9.65 5.53
C ILE A 194 -21.26 -8.44 6.06
N ILE A 195 -21.18 -7.32 5.35
CA ILE A 195 -21.98 -6.11 5.57
C ILE A 195 -22.94 -6.01 4.39
N GLU A 196 -24.24 -6.15 4.64
CA GLU A 196 -25.27 -6.01 3.61
C GLU A 196 -25.70 -4.55 3.48
N GLU A 197 -25.58 -3.97 2.29
CA GLU A 197 -26.05 -2.63 1.98
C GLU A 197 -27.48 -2.68 1.46
N ASN A 198 -28.36 -1.84 2.00
CA ASN A 198 -29.75 -1.73 1.52
C ASN A 198 -29.85 -0.97 0.19
N THR A 199 -28.94 0.00 0.00
CA THR A 199 -28.81 0.79 -1.22
C THR A 199 -27.33 0.89 -1.59
N PRO A 200 -26.99 1.07 -2.87
CA PRO A 200 -25.59 1.26 -3.28
C PRO A 200 -24.97 2.47 -2.56
N LEU A 201 -23.89 2.24 -1.80
CA LEU A 201 -23.23 3.29 -1.00
C LEU A 201 -22.02 3.95 -1.69
N ASP A 202 -21.76 3.59 -2.95
CA ASP A 202 -20.58 4.01 -3.72
C ASP A 202 -19.26 3.53 -3.05
N THR A 203 -18.13 4.02 -3.53
CA THR A 203 -16.78 3.49 -3.23
C THR A 203 -16.27 3.79 -1.83
N ALA A 204 -16.88 4.74 -1.10
CA ALA A 204 -16.52 5.09 0.27
C ALA A 204 -17.63 4.88 1.31
N GLY A 205 -18.89 4.85 0.92
CA GLY A 205 -19.99 4.85 1.89
C GLY A 205 -20.00 3.63 2.81
N ALA A 206 -19.55 2.47 2.35
CA ALA A 206 -19.44 1.27 3.20
C ALA A 206 -18.45 1.41 4.36
N ILE A 207 -17.50 2.35 4.31
CA ILE A 207 -16.60 2.66 5.43
C ILE A 207 -17.41 3.11 6.65
N GLY A 208 -18.49 3.86 6.44
CA GLY A 208 -19.37 4.30 7.51
C GLY A 208 -20.05 3.14 8.23
N ASN A 209 -20.22 2.00 7.55
CA ASN A 209 -20.87 0.81 8.11
C ASN A 209 -19.92 -0.11 8.89
N LEU A 210 -18.61 0.17 8.88
CA LEU A 210 -17.65 -0.53 9.72
C LEU A 210 -17.93 -0.28 11.20
N PRO A 211 -17.70 -1.26 12.08
CA PRO A 211 -17.74 -1.03 13.52
C PRO A 211 -16.63 -0.06 13.95
N ASN A 212 -16.69 0.40 15.19
CA ASN A 212 -15.57 1.11 15.79
C ASN A 212 -14.36 0.16 15.88
N LEU A 213 -13.28 0.51 15.19
CA LEU A 213 -12.06 -0.31 15.10
C LEU A 213 -11.05 0.00 16.21
N GLY A 214 -11.43 0.78 17.23
CA GLY A 214 -10.57 1.10 18.37
C GLY A 214 -9.39 1.99 18.01
N GLY A 215 -9.56 2.87 17.01
CA GLY A 215 -8.49 3.73 16.48
C GLY A 215 -7.58 3.06 15.45
N ALA A 216 -7.74 1.76 15.19
CA ALA A 216 -6.96 1.08 14.17
C ALA A 216 -7.37 1.53 12.75
N PRO A 217 -6.41 1.73 11.84
CA PRO A 217 -6.71 1.98 10.42
C PRO A 217 -7.32 0.75 9.75
N VAL A 218 -7.93 0.97 8.58
CA VAL A 218 -8.53 -0.06 7.73
C VAL A 218 -7.96 -0.01 6.32
N LEU A 219 -7.60 -1.18 5.79
CA LEU A 219 -7.29 -1.34 4.37
C LEU A 219 -8.60 -1.47 3.58
N VAL A 220 -8.85 -0.58 2.63
CA VAL A 220 -10.01 -0.65 1.74
C VAL A 220 -9.56 -1.10 0.36
N VAL A 221 -10.18 -2.14 -0.17
CA VAL A 221 -9.85 -2.73 -1.47
C VAL A 221 -11.13 -2.88 -2.29
N ASN A 222 -11.10 -2.45 -3.55
CA ASN A 222 -12.21 -2.72 -4.45
C ASN A 222 -12.27 -4.23 -4.79
N GLY A 223 -13.45 -4.82 -4.75
CA GLY A 223 -13.66 -6.26 -4.98
C GLY A 223 -13.47 -6.72 -6.42
N ASP A 224 -13.06 -5.82 -7.31
CA ASP A 224 -12.75 -6.05 -8.71
C ASP A 224 -11.29 -5.82 -9.09
N VAL A 225 -10.44 -5.51 -8.11
CA VAL A 225 -9.02 -5.29 -8.30
C VAL A 225 -8.25 -6.58 -8.06
N ILE A 226 -7.47 -7.01 -9.05
CA ILE A 226 -6.46 -8.07 -8.87
C ILE A 226 -5.10 -7.39 -8.83
N SER A 227 -4.33 -7.66 -7.78
CA SER A 227 -3.00 -7.08 -7.66
C SER A 227 -2.03 -7.93 -6.85
N ASN A 228 -0.75 -7.74 -7.11
CA ASN A 228 0.38 -8.29 -6.35
C ASN A 228 1.04 -7.21 -5.48
N VAL A 229 0.29 -6.16 -5.13
CA VAL A 229 0.80 -5.05 -4.30
C VAL A 229 1.26 -5.61 -2.96
N ASP A 230 2.45 -5.21 -2.51
CA ASP A 230 2.90 -5.50 -1.16
C ASP A 230 2.11 -4.66 -0.14
N LEU A 231 1.05 -5.28 0.40
CA LEU A 231 0.19 -4.66 1.40
C LEU A 231 0.93 -4.39 2.72
N THR A 232 1.96 -5.17 3.04
CA THR A 232 2.80 -4.94 4.22
C THR A 232 3.63 -3.67 4.03
N ALA A 233 4.26 -3.50 2.86
CA ALA A 233 4.98 -2.28 2.53
C ALA A 233 4.06 -1.04 2.51
N LEU A 234 2.82 -1.18 2.01
CA LEU A 234 1.80 -0.13 2.04
C LEU A 234 1.45 0.26 3.49
N HIS A 235 1.23 -0.73 4.36
CA HIS A 235 0.97 -0.53 5.78
C HIS A 235 2.13 0.22 6.46
N ASP A 236 3.35 -0.28 6.29
CA ASP A 236 4.56 0.33 6.86
C ASP A 236 4.78 1.76 6.36
N PHE A 237 4.52 2.01 5.06
CA PHE A 237 4.61 3.33 4.49
C PHE A 237 3.60 4.28 5.13
N HIS A 238 2.35 3.86 5.30
CA HIS A 238 1.32 4.69 5.92
C HIS A 238 1.68 5.09 7.35
N LEU A 239 2.05 4.12 8.18
CA LEU A 239 2.38 4.33 9.58
C LEU A 239 3.62 5.22 9.74
N ARG A 240 4.71 4.91 9.03
CA ARG A 240 5.97 5.67 9.13
C ARG A 240 5.85 7.13 8.73
N ASN A 241 4.95 7.42 7.78
CA ASN A 241 4.75 8.79 7.30
C ASN A 241 3.65 9.54 8.08
N GLU A 242 3.07 8.92 9.11
CA GLU A 242 1.99 9.49 9.93
C GLU A 242 0.85 10.02 9.05
N LEU A 243 0.46 9.21 8.06
CA LEU A 243 -0.59 9.55 7.10
C LEU A 243 -1.96 9.25 7.69
N MET A 244 -2.95 10.07 7.35
CA MET A 244 -4.36 9.80 7.67
C MET A 244 -5.00 8.94 6.56
N ALA A 245 -4.53 9.10 5.33
CA ALA A 245 -4.84 8.18 4.23
C ALA A 245 -3.61 7.92 3.36
N THR A 246 -3.52 6.71 2.83
CA THR A 246 -2.62 6.36 1.73
C THR A 246 -3.43 5.86 0.55
N VAL A 247 -3.20 6.43 -0.63
CA VAL A 247 -3.80 5.98 -1.89
C VAL A 247 -2.77 5.18 -2.67
N ALA A 248 -3.02 3.91 -2.93
CA ALA A 248 -2.21 3.16 -3.88
C ALA A 248 -2.49 3.66 -5.30
N VAL A 249 -1.45 3.91 -6.08
CA VAL A 249 -1.58 4.50 -7.41
C VAL A 249 -0.80 3.72 -8.48
N ALA A 250 -1.44 3.50 -9.62
CA ALA A 250 -0.86 2.81 -10.77
C ALA A 250 -0.45 3.81 -11.85
N HIS A 251 0.62 3.51 -12.59
CA HIS A 251 0.97 4.27 -13.78
C HIS A 251 -0.05 4.01 -14.90
N HIS A 252 -0.55 5.09 -15.51
CA HIS A 252 -1.40 5.04 -16.69
C HIS A 252 -0.83 5.93 -17.79
N GLU A 253 -0.67 5.36 -18.98
CA GLU A 253 -0.16 6.06 -20.15
C GLU A 253 -1.27 6.25 -21.18
N VAL A 254 -1.49 7.49 -21.60
CA VAL A 254 -2.37 7.82 -22.71
C VAL A 254 -1.52 8.29 -23.88
N LYS A 255 -1.51 7.50 -24.95
CA LYS A 255 -0.90 7.88 -26.23
C LYS A 255 -1.88 8.70 -27.03
N ILE A 256 -1.57 9.96 -27.27
CA ILE A 256 -2.38 10.82 -28.12
C ILE A 256 -1.90 10.58 -29.56
N PRO A 257 -2.75 10.11 -30.49
CA PRO A 257 -2.29 9.74 -31.84
C PRO A 257 -2.14 10.94 -32.80
N PHE A 258 -2.15 12.16 -32.26
CA PHE A 258 -2.12 13.43 -32.98
C PHE A 258 -1.09 14.40 -32.37
N GLY A 259 -0.71 15.42 -33.13
CA GLY A 259 0.05 16.56 -32.61
C GLY A 259 -0.77 17.39 -31.62
N VAL A 260 -0.28 17.56 -30.39
CA VAL A 260 -0.89 18.37 -29.34
C VAL A 260 -0.33 19.78 -29.42
N ILE A 261 -1.19 20.75 -29.74
CA ILE A 261 -0.85 22.17 -29.75
C ILE A 261 -0.80 22.68 -28.31
N ARG A 262 0.33 23.28 -27.93
CA ARG A 262 0.47 24.06 -26.69
C ARG A 262 0.25 25.53 -27.02
N TYR A 263 -0.48 26.23 -26.14
CA TYR A 263 -0.73 27.66 -26.26
C TYR A 263 -0.73 28.32 -24.89
N GLY A 264 -0.34 29.60 -24.84
CA GLY A 264 -0.35 30.41 -23.62
C GLY A 264 -1.78 30.81 -23.21
N SER A 265 -1.92 31.39 -22.02
CA SER A 265 -3.22 31.94 -21.55
C SER A 265 -3.75 33.07 -22.42
N ASP A 266 -2.87 33.68 -23.23
CA ASP A 266 -3.15 34.70 -24.25
C ASP A 266 -3.60 34.12 -25.59
N GLY A 267 -3.64 32.78 -25.73
CA GLY A 267 -4.00 32.09 -26.97
C GLY A 267 -2.86 32.01 -27.99
N ILE A 268 -1.64 32.45 -27.65
CA ILE A 268 -0.50 32.42 -28.56
C ILE A 268 0.09 31.01 -28.62
N PHE A 269 0.38 30.55 -29.85
CA PHE A 269 1.03 29.27 -30.12
C PHE A 269 2.39 29.19 -29.41
N SER A 270 2.59 28.15 -28.59
CA SER A 270 3.84 27.89 -27.87
C SER A 270 4.59 26.64 -28.33
N GLY A 271 3.96 25.79 -29.14
CA GLY A 271 4.60 24.61 -29.73
C GLY A 271 3.62 23.53 -30.14
N ILE A 272 4.14 22.50 -30.82
CA ILE A 272 3.42 21.26 -31.12
C ILE A 272 4.22 20.08 -30.59
N GLU A 273 3.55 19.19 -29.87
CA GLU A 273 4.12 17.94 -29.38
C GLU A 273 3.53 16.81 -30.23
N GLU A 274 4.33 16.15 -31.06
CA GLU A 274 3.84 15.10 -31.95
C GLU A 274 3.67 13.76 -31.21
N LYS A 275 2.46 13.20 -31.33
CA LYS A 275 2.05 11.92 -30.75
C LYS A 275 2.53 11.70 -29.30
N PRO A 276 2.28 12.65 -28.39
CA PRO A 276 2.84 12.58 -27.05
C PRO A 276 2.22 11.45 -26.25
N THR A 277 3.01 10.93 -25.31
CA THR A 277 2.55 9.99 -24.30
C THR A 277 2.39 10.73 -22.98
N VAL A 278 1.15 10.89 -22.52
CA VAL A 278 0.86 11.51 -21.23
C VAL A 278 0.88 10.43 -20.17
N ARG A 279 1.71 10.61 -19.14
CA ARG A 279 1.86 9.69 -18.01
C ARG A 279 1.23 10.30 -16.78
N ASN A 280 0.29 9.59 -16.17
CA ASN A 280 -0.34 9.99 -14.93
C ASN A 280 -0.41 8.82 -13.94
N PHE A 281 -0.61 9.15 -12.67
CA PHE A 281 -1.03 8.19 -11.68
C PHE A 281 -2.56 8.11 -11.65
N VAL A 282 -3.09 6.91 -11.61
CA VAL A 282 -4.52 6.63 -11.38
C VAL A 282 -4.70 5.90 -10.06
N ALA A 283 -5.82 6.12 -9.38
CA ALA A 283 -6.13 5.40 -8.15
C ALA A 283 -6.29 3.90 -8.45
N ALA A 284 -5.58 3.07 -7.70
CA ALA A 284 -5.54 1.63 -7.92
C ALA A 284 -6.71 0.88 -7.26
N GLY A 285 -7.67 1.58 -6.65
CA GLY A 285 -8.75 0.96 -5.88
C GLY A 285 -8.28 0.28 -4.59
N ILE A 286 -7.11 0.67 -4.07
CA ILE A 286 -6.56 0.21 -2.80
C ILE A 286 -6.21 1.46 -1.98
N TYR A 287 -6.72 1.50 -0.75
CA TYR A 287 -6.59 2.65 0.15
C TYR A 287 -6.30 2.15 1.55
N TYR A 288 -5.51 2.90 2.31
CA TYR A 288 -5.30 2.64 3.74
C TYR A 288 -5.73 3.87 4.52
N ILE A 289 -6.76 3.73 5.36
CA ILE A 289 -7.55 4.84 5.89
C ILE A 289 -7.55 4.79 7.42
N SER A 290 -7.24 5.92 8.06
CA SER A 290 -7.25 6.05 9.52
C SER A 290 -8.68 6.15 10.10
N SER A 291 -8.79 5.93 11.41
CA SER A 291 -10.07 6.01 12.11
C SER A 291 -10.71 7.42 12.07
N GLU A 292 -9.89 8.47 11.96
CA GLU A 292 -10.31 9.85 11.84
C GLU A 292 -11.03 10.08 10.52
N ILE A 293 -10.50 9.57 9.41
CA ILE A 293 -11.17 9.65 8.10
C ILE A 293 -12.41 8.76 8.09
N GLN A 294 -12.35 7.55 8.69
CA GLN A 294 -13.53 6.70 8.86
C GLN A 294 -14.68 7.48 9.53
N SER A 295 -14.38 8.29 10.55
CA SER A 295 -15.39 9.06 11.30
C SER A 295 -16.09 10.16 10.49
N LEU A 296 -15.52 10.57 9.34
CA LEU A 296 -16.15 11.51 8.41
C LEU A 296 -17.27 10.87 7.59
N VAL A 297 -17.28 9.54 7.48
CA VAL A 297 -18.24 8.80 6.65
C VAL A 297 -19.49 8.49 7.47
N SER A 298 -20.61 9.09 7.08
CA SER A 298 -21.91 8.80 7.70
C SER A 298 -22.41 7.41 7.31
N ARG A 299 -22.98 6.68 8.27
CA ARG A 299 -23.65 5.39 8.03
C ARG A 299 -24.72 5.50 6.95
N GLU A 300 -24.82 4.48 6.10
CA GLU A 300 -25.84 4.36 5.04
C GLU A 300 -25.90 5.54 4.06
N LYS A 301 -24.84 6.36 3.97
CA LYS A 301 -24.77 7.50 3.06
C LYS A 301 -23.84 7.18 1.89
N SER A 302 -24.36 7.39 0.67
CA SER A 302 -23.54 7.32 -0.54
C SER A 302 -22.43 8.35 -0.49
N LEU A 303 -21.19 7.90 -0.70
CA LEU A 303 -20.01 8.75 -0.79
C LEU A 303 -18.95 8.04 -1.63
N ASP A 304 -18.31 8.76 -2.56
CA ASP A 304 -17.22 8.21 -3.36
C ASP A 304 -15.84 8.49 -2.72
N MET A 305 -14.84 7.69 -3.09
CA MET A 305 -13.46 7.84 -2.62
C MET A 305 -12.87 9.22 -2.92
N PRO A 306 -12.97 9.76 -4.15
CA PRO A 306 -12.43 11.08 -4.47
C PRO A 306 -12.98 12.19 -3.56
N SER A 307 -14.29 12.19 -3.29
CA SER A 307 -14.94 13.17 -2.42
C SER A 307 -14.46 13.05 -0.99
N LEU A 308 -14.36 11.82 -0.45
CA LEU A 308 -13.82 11.59 0.90
C LEU A 308 -12.38 12.10 1.03
N LEU A 309 -11.52 11.79 0.05
CA LEU A 309 -10.12 12.22 0.06
C LEU A 309 -9.99 13.75 -0.08
N ASN A 310 -10.77 14.36 -0.97
CA ASN A 310 -10.76 15.82 -1.14
C ASN A 310 -11.24 16.54 0.12
N GLN A 311 -12.33 16.07 0.73
CA GLN A 311 -12.84 16.60 2.00
C GLN A 311 -11.80 16.45 3.12
N SER A 312 -11.16 15.28 3.23
CA SER A 312 -10.11 15.02 4.24
C SER A 312 -8.92 15.98 4.05
N ARG A 313 -8.50 16.21 2.80
CA ARG A 313 -7.43 17.17 2.46
C ARG A 313 -7.80 18.60 2.84
N GLU A 314 -9.04 19.03 2.59
CA GLU A 314 -9.54 20.36 2.96
C GLU A 314 -9.56 20.57 4.48
N LEU A 315 -9.75 19.50 5.25
CA LEU A 315 -9.64 19.50 6.71
C LEU A 315 -8.18 19.47 7.21
N GLY A 316 -7.19 19.52 6.32
CA GLY A 316 -5.76 19.51 6.66
C GLY A 316 -5.19 18.12 6.98
N MET A 317 -5.94 17.04 6.70
CA MET A 317 -5.47 15.68 6.92
C MET A 317 -4.38 15.32 5.90
N LYS A 318 -3.32 14.68 6.38
CA LYS A 318 -2.17 14.30 5.55
C LYS A 318 -2.49 13.05 4.74
N ILE A 319 -2.55 13.20 3.41
CA ILE A 319 -2.81 12.10 2.47
C ILE A 319 -1.55 11.83 1.66
N GLY A 320 -1.08 10.57 1.66
CA GLY A 320 0.05 10.14 0.86
C GLY A 320 -0.37 9.31 -0.34
N ILE A 321 0.53 9.24 -1.32
CA ILE A 321 0.41 8.34 -2.47
C ILE A 321 1.43 7.22 -2.36
N PHE A 322 1.04 6.00 -2.69
CA PHE A 322 1.91 4.83 -2.74
C PHE A 322 1.91 4.28 -4.17
N PRO A 323 2.89 4.67 -5.00
CA PRO A 323 3.07 4.09 -6.33
C PRO A 323 3.26 2.58 -6.25
N ILE A 324 2.49 1.85 -7.05
CA ILE A 324 2.60 0.41 -7.23
C ILE A 324 3.40 0.13 -8.51
N HIS A 325 4.29 -0.87 -8.41
CA HIS A 325 5.15 -1.30 -9.52
C HIS A 325 4.87 -2.76 -9.91
N GLU A 326 4.17 -3.47 -9.03
CA GLU A 326 3.72 -4.84 -9.19
C GLU A 326 2.53 -4.91 -10.14
N TYR A 327 2.15 -6.14 -10.49
CA TYR A 327 0.97 -6.39 -11.30
C TYR A 327 -0.29 -5.82 -10.63
N TRP A 328 -1.08 -5.07 -11.40
CA TRP A 328 -2.37 -4.53 -11.00
C TRP A 328 -3.30 -4.45 -12.20
N THR A 329 -4.55 -4.83 -11.99
CA THR A 329 -5.62 -4.65 -12.97
C THR A 329 -6.96 -4.42 -12.27
N ASP A 330 -7.74 -3.46 -12.79
CA ASP A 330 -9.17 -3.31 -12.49
C ASP A 330 -9.95 -4.02 -13.59
N VAL A 331 -10.73 -5.03 -13.22
CA VAL A 331 -11.46 -5.88 -14.16
C VAL A 331 -12.78 -5.23 -14.56
N GLY A 332 -12.77 -4.03 -15.12
CA GLY A 332 -13.96 -3.20 -15.38
C GLY A 332 -14.85 -3.63 -16.55
N HIS A 333 -14.24 -4.18 -17.61
CA HIS A 333 -14.82 -4.47 -18.91
C HIS A 333 -14.47 -5.89 -19.38
N PRO A 334 -15.18 -6.42 -20.41
CA PRO A 334 -14.90 -7.76 -20.93
C PRO A 334 -13.46 -7.93 -21.44
N ARG A 335 -12.85 -6.89 -22.02
CA ARG A 335 -11.45 -6.92 -22.46
C ARG A 335 -10.49 -7.06 -21.27
N ASP A 336 -10.78 -6.40 -20.16
CA ASP A 336 -9.96 -6.46 -18.95
C ASP A 336 -9.95 -7.90 -18.39
N LEU A 337 -11.08 -8.62 -18.47
CA LEU A 337 -11.14 -10.05 -18.12
C LEU A 337 -10.25 -10.91 -19.03
N GLU A 338 -10.28 -10.69 -20.33
CA GLU A 338 -9.47 -11.45 -21.30
C GLU A 338 -7.98 -11.19 -21.04
N GLU A 339 -7.58 -9.92 -20.95
CA GLU A 339 -6.19 -9.53 -20.66
C GLU A 339 -5.69 -10.06 -19.31
N ALA A 340 -6.55 -10.11 -18.29
CA ALA A 340 -6.19 -10.62 -16.98
C ALA A 340 -6.01 -12.15 -16.99
N ASN A 341 -6.81 -12.89 -17.76
CA ASN A 341 -6.62 -14.33 -17.95
C ASN A 341 -5.32 -14.62 -18.70
N ASP A 342 -5.08 -13.95 -19.82
CA ASP A 342 -3.87 -14.15 -20.63
C ASP A 342 -2.60 -13.90 -19.81
N LYS A 343 -2.58 -12.88 -18.96
CA LYS A 343 -1.40 -12.56 -18.12
C LYS A 343 -1.17 -13.56 -16.98
N LEU A 344 -2.23 -14.12 -16.40
CA LEU A 344 -2.08 -15.12 -15.33
C LEU A 344 -1.64 -16.47 -15.89
N ASP A 345 -2.13 -16.86 -17.07
CA ASP A 345 -1.73 -18.10 -17.72
C ASP A 345 -0.23 -18.07 -18.10
N ASN A 346 0.28 -16.93 -18.58
CA ASN A 346 1.70 -16.75 -18.90
C ASN A 346 2.63 -16.72 -17.67
N ASN A 347 2.13 -16.35 -16.48
CA ASN A 347 2.90 -16.39 -15.24
C ASN A 347 2.95 -17.79 -14.60
N LEU A 348 2.12 -18.74 -15.05
CA LEU A 348 2.15 -20.14 -14.62
C LEU A 348 3.12 -21.00 -15.45
N GLU A 349 3.62 -20.48 -16.58
CA GLU A 349 4.60 -21.14 -17.47
C GLU A 349 6.08 -20.72 -17.25
N GLN A 350 6.36 -19.84 -16.27
CA GLN A 350 7.71 -19.46 -15.83
C GLN A 350 7.95 -19.86 -14.37
#